data_AF-A0A2J8KS19-F1
#
_entry.id   AF-A0A2J8KS19-F1
#
_cell.length_a   1.000
_cell.length_b   1.000
_cell.length_c   1.000
_cell.angle_alpha   90.00
_cell.angle_beta   90.00
_cell.angle_gamma   90.00
#
_symmetry.space_group_name_H-M   'P 1'
#
loop_
_entity.id
_entity.type
_entity.pdbx_description
1 polymer ?
#
loop_
_entity_poly.entity_id
_entity_poly.type
_entity_poly.pdbx_seq_one_letter_code
_entity_poly.pdbx_strand_id
1 'polypeptide(L)' 'MAEKVNNFPPLPKFIPLKPCFYQDFEADIPPQHLSMTKRLYYLWM' A
#
# COMPACT_ATOMS: atom_id res chain seq x y z
N MET A 1 -7.31 19.57 -5.87
CA MET A 1 -7.09 18.13 -6.13
C MET A 1 -7.22 17.45 -4.78
N ALA A 2 -8.18 16.54 -4.60
CA ALA A 2 -8.35 15.88 -3.31
C ALA A 2 -7.08 15.09 -3.00
N GLU A 3 -6.42 15.39 -1.88
CA GLU A 3 -5.22 14.67 -1.45
C GLU A 3 -5.65 13.25 -1.08
N LYS A 4 -5.17 12.26 -1.83
CA LYS A 4 -5.49 10.84 -1.63
C LYS A 4 -4.92 10.42 -0.26
N VAL A 5 -5.77 9.89 0.62
CA VAL A 5 -5.40 9.51 1.99
C VAL A 5 -4.47 8.29 1.98
N ASN A 6 -3.24 8.43 2.45
CA ASN A 6 -2.28 7.33 2.52
C ASN A 6 -2.90 6.09 3.19
N ASN A 7 -2.95 4.98 2.44
CA ASN A 7 -3.57 3.73 2.82
C ASN A 7 -2.56 2.60 3.00
N PHE A 8 -1.27 2.83 2.73
CA PHE A 8 -0.24 1.81 2.91
C PHE A 8 -0.17 1.37 4.38
N PRO A 9 -0.03 0.06 4.67
CA PRO A 9 -0.03 -0.46 6.03
C PRO A 9 1.00 0.25 6.89
N PRO A 10 0.69 0.46 8.18
CA PRO A 10 1.65 1.04 9.10
C PRO A 10 2.88 0.15 9.14
N LEU A 11 4.04 0.79 9.06
CA LEU A 11 5.30 0.12 9.28
C LEU A 11 5.37 -0.35 10.75
N PRO A 12 6.18 -1.38 11.05
CA PRO A 12 6.44 -1.78 12.42
C PRO A 12 6.76 -0.58 13.32
N LYS A 13 6.21 -0.55 14.54
CA LYS A 13 6.27 0.61 15.45
C LYS A 13 7.70 1.08 15.81
N PHE A 14 8.70 0.23 15.61
CA PHE A 14 10.11 0.58 15.82
C PHE A 14 10.71 1.40 14.66
N ILE A 15 10.00 1.52 13.53
CA ILE A 15 10.38 2.34 12.39
C ILE A 15 9.66 3.69 12.53
N PRO A 16 10.39 4.82 12.69
CA PRO A 16 9.80 6.15 12.90
C PRO A 16 9.28 6.77 11.59
N LEU A 17 8.57 6.00 10.77
CA LEU A 17 8.01 6.42 9.50
C LEU A 17 6.48 6.31 9.55
N LYS A 18 5.81 7.38 9.15
CA LYS A 18 4.35 7.41 8.97
C LYS A 18 3.98 6.69 7.67
N PRO A 19 2.73 6.24 7.47
CA PRO A 19 2.29 5.80 6.16
C PRO A 19 2.46 6.95 5.16
N CYS A 20 3.41 6.79 4.25
CA CYS A 20 3.93 7.86 3.37
C CYS A 20 3.31 7.85 1.97
N PHE A 21 2.46 6.86 1.65
CA PHE A 21 1.99 6.67 0.28
C PHE A 21 0.54 6.21 0.23
N TYR A 22 -0.20 6.74 -0.73
CA TYR A 22 -1.45 6.16 -1.20
C TYR A 22 -1.13 5.15 -2.30
N GLN A 23 -1.52 3.90 -2.11
CA GLN A 23 -1.38 2.83 -3.07
C GLN A 23 -2.71 2.52 -3.75
N ASP A 24 -2.72 2.55 -5.08
CA ASP A 24 -3.82 2.10 -5.93
C ASP A 24 -3.45 0.79 -6.62
N PHE A 25 -4.05 -0.33 -6.21
CA PHE A 25 -3.70 -1.61 -6.83
C PHE A 25 -4.08 -1.67 -8.31
N GLU A 26 -5.13 -0.98 -8.73
CA GLU A 26 -5.65 -1.06 -10.10
C GLU A 26 -4.98 -0.04 -11.02
N ALA A 27 -4.64 1.14 -10.51
CA ALA A 27 -3.93 2.14 -11.29
C ALA A 27 -2.41 1.95 -11.32
N ASP A 28 -1.79 1.47 -10.24
CA ASP A 28 -0.32 1.43 -10.11
C ASP A 28 0.31 0.08 -10.48
N ILE A 29 -0.43 -1.03 -10.36
CA ILE A 29 0.10 -2.39 -10.53
C ILE A 29 -0.40 -3.03 -11.83
N PRO A 30 0.49 -3.58 -12.68
CA PRO A 30 0.07 -4.30 -13.87
C PRO A 30 -0.85 -5.49 -13.54
N PRO A 31 -1.83 -5.83 -14.40
CA PRO A 31 -2.83 -6.88 -14.14
C PRO A 31 -2.24 -8.24 -13.73
N GLN A 32 -1.06 -8.57 -14.26
CA GLN A 32 -0.34 -9.81 -13.98
C GLN A 32 0.14 -9.92 -12.52
N HIS A 33 0.46 -8.78 -11.89
CA HIS A 33 1.05 -8.73 -10.54
C HIS A 33 0.01 -8.38 -9.47
N LEU A 34 -1.16 -7.89 -9.88
CA LEU A 34 -2.24 -7.38 -9.05
C LEU A 34 -2.64 -8.36 -7.92
N SER A 35 -2.77 -9.65 -8.25
CA SER A 35 -3.12 -10.69 -7.27
C SER A 35 -2.02 -10.92 -6.22
N MET A 36 -0.76 -10.99 -6.66
CA MET A 36 0.39 -11.19 -5.77
C MET A 36 0.59 -10.00 -4.85
N THR A 37 0.53 -8.77 -5.38
CA THR A 37 0.69 -7.55 -4.57
C THR A 37 -0.42 -7.43 -3.53
N LYS A 38 -1.67 -7.73 -3.89
CA LYS A 38 -2.79 -7.78 -2.91
C LYS A 38 -2.52 -8.80 -1.80
N ARG A 39 -2.11 -10.02 -2.15
CA ARG A 39 -1.82 -11.07 -1.15
C ARG A 39 -0.71 -10.65 -0.18
N LEU A 40 0.39 -10.09 -0.70
CA LEU A 40 1.49 -9.61 0.15
C LEU A 40 1.06 -8.46 1.06
N TYR A 41 0.24 -7.54 0.54
CA TYR A 41 -0.31 -6.44 1.32
C TYR A 41 -1.20 -6.93 2.48
N TYR A 42 -2.11 -7.87 2.21
CA TYR A 42 -2.97 -8.45 3.25
C TYR A 42 -2.22 -9.37 4.21
N LEU A 43 -1.09 -9.95 3.81
CA LEU A 43 -0.22 -10.72 4.70
C LEU A 43 0.61 -9.81 5.61
N TRP A 44 0.95 -8.60 5.14
CA TRP A 44 1.68 -7.59 5.91
C TRP A 44 0.79 -6.95 6.98
N MET A 45 -0.46 -6.61 6.65
CA MET A 45 -1.45 -6.07 7.60
C MET A 45 -1.78 -7.07 8.70
#